data_AF-A0A5W9ESY6-F1
#
_entry.id   AF-A0A5W9ESY6-F1
#
_cell.length_a   1.000
_cell.length_b   1.000
_cell.length_c   1.000
_cell.angle_alpha   90.00
_cell.angle_beta   90.00
_cell.angle_gamma   90.00
#
_symmetry.space_group_name_H-M   'P 1'
#
loop_
_entity.id
_entity.type
_entity.pdbx_description
1 polymer ?
#
loop_
_entity_poly.entity_id
_entity_poly.type
_entity_poly.pdbx_seq_one_letter_code
_entity_poly.pdbx_strand_id
1 'polypeptide(L)'
;DAEDDDYLDDENADWKSTTQGQKSVGDTTATLAWKPGETGQKKLVELFDTGEVRAFRIRYPNGTVDVFRGWLSSLGKTVTSKEVMTRSVKITGVGRPSLAEEDTPDVVSVSGVTVAPASATVAAGATTTLTFTVKPDNASDKTLQVATADPLIATVTLKDNVATVKGVKA
;
A
#
# COMPACT_ATOMS: atom_id res chain seq x y z
N ASP A 1 -37.88 -16.03 -13.92
CA ASP A 1 -37.66 -16.34 -15.32
C ASP A 1 -36.20 -16.21 -15.66
N ALA A 2 -35.59 -17.37 -15.82
CA ALA A 2 -34.29 -17.56 -16.42
C ALA A 2 -34.56 -17.81 -17.90
N GLU A 3 -34.18 -16.88 -18.76
CA GLU A 3 -34.11 -17.15 -20.18
C GLU A 3 -32.68 -17.62 -20.45
N ASP A 4 -32.55 -18.94 -20.64
CA ASP A 4 -31.36 -19.60 -21.18
C ASP A 4 -31.15 -19.12 -22.61
N ASP A 5 -30.21 -18.21 -22.83
CA ASP A 5 -29.62 -17.97 -24.15
C ASP A 5 -28.19 -18.52 -24.16
N ASP A 6 -28.12 -19.82 -24.37
CA ASP A 6 -26.92 -20.65 -24.52
C ASP A 6 -26.36 -20.52 -25.96
N TYR A 7 -25.91 -19.31 -26.33
CA TYR A 7 -25.27 -19.08 -27.63
C TYR A 7 -23.77 -19.42 -27.56
N LEU A 8 -23.44 -20.58 -28.15
CA LEU A 8 -22.15 -21.27 -28.18
C LEU A 8 -21.03 -20.60 -29.00
N ASP A 9 -21.18 -19.34 -29.41
CA ASP A 9 -20.21 -18.65 -30.29
C ASP A 9 -19.63 -17.35 -29.69
N ASP A 10 -19.80 -17.09 -28.38
CA ASP A 10 -19.20 -15.90 -27.76
C ASP A 10 -17.70 -16.13 -27.47
N GLU A 11 -16.83 -15.57 -28.30
CA GLU A 11 -15.37 -15.58 -28.15
C GLU A 11 -14.88 -14.79 -26.91
N ASN A 12 -15.80 -14.23 -26.10
CA ASN A 12 -15.52 -13.58 -24.81
C ASN A 12 -16.47 -14.05 -23.67
N ALA A 13 -16.72 -15.36 -23.58
CA ALA A 13 -17.66 -16.03 -22.67
C ALA A 13 -17.38 -15.97 -21.13
N ASP A 14 -16.36 -15.26 -20.66
CA ASP A 14 -15.88 -15.41 -19.28
C ASP A 14 -16.57 -14.53 -18.21
N TRP A 15 -17.62 -13.76 -18.52
CA TRP A 15 -18.30 -12.97 -17.47
C TRP A 15 -19.81 -12.73 -17.70
N LYS A 16 -20.66 -13.71 -17.37
CA LYS A 16 -21.66 -13.67 -16.26
C LYS A 16 -22.75 -14.75 -16.42
N SER A 17 -22.77 -15.72 -15.51
CA SER A 17 -24.01 -16.22 -14.88
C SER A 17 -23.65 -16.92 -13.57
N THR A 18 -24.16 -16.39 -12.46
CA THR A 18 -23.72 -16.69 -11.10
C THR A 18 -24.16 -18.08 -10.62
N THR A 19 -23.22 -19.01 -10.56
CA THR A 19 -23.31 -20.23 -9.74
C THR A 19 -22.34 -20.17 -8.56
N GLN A 20 -22.73 -20.74 -7.42
CA GLN A 20 -21.97 -20.77 -6.16
C GLN A 20 -20.51 -21.20 -6.38
N GLY A 21 -19.57 -20.27 -6.22
CA GLY A 21 -18.12 -20.53 -6.40
C GLY A 21 -17.36 -19.44 -7.16
N GLN A 22 -18.03 -18.55 -7.89
CA GLN A 22 -17.37 -17.39 -8.50
C GLN A 22 -17.14 -16.28 -7.47
N LYS A 23 -15.87 -15.87 -7.28
CA LYS A 23 -15.50 -14.72 -6.45
C LYS A 23 -15.98 -13.43 -7.13
N SER A 24 -17.23 -13.07 -6.91
CA SER A 24 -17.71 -11.70 -7.16
C SER A 24 -17.20 -10.81 -6.03
N VAL A 25 -16.78 -9.58 -6.37
CA VAL A 25 -16.58 -8.55 -5.35
C VAL A 25 -17.91 -8.40 -4.62
N GLY A 26 -17.92 -8.72 -3.33
CA GLY A 26 -19.09 -8.49 -2.49
C GLY A 26 -19.48 -7.01 -2.55
N ASP A 27 -20.76 -6.73 -2.40
CA ASP A 27 -21.22 -5.35 -2.41
C ASP A 27 -20.51 -4.52 -1.32
N THR A 28 -19.87 -3.41 -1.71
CA THR A 28 -19.21 -2.53 -0.76
C THR A 28 -20.23 -1.51 -0.25
N THR A 29 -20.40 -1.45 1.07
CA THR A 29 -21.27 -0.44 1.71
C THR A 29 -20.43 0.58 2.44
N ALA A 30 -20.71 1.86 2.21
CA ALA A 30 -20.03 2.96 2.88
C ALA A 30 -21.04 3.99 3.37
N THR A 31 -20.82 4.54 4.56
CA THR A 31 -21.59 5.68 5.07
C THR A 31 -20.79 6.95 4.82
N LEU A 32 -21.33 7.80 3.97
CA LEU A 32 -20.72 9.06 3.57
C LEU A 32 -21.40 10.20 4.33
N ALA A 33 -20.63 11.26 4.62
CA ALA A 33 -21.08 12.47 5.31
C ALA A 33 -20.65 13.70 4.51
N TRP A 34 -21.58 14.62 4.25
CA TRP A 34 -21.34 15.83 3.45
C TRP A 34 -22.22 16.99 3.93
N LYS A 35 -21.87 18.23 3.56
CA LYS A 35 -22.75 19.39 3.74
C LYS A 35 -23.75 19.52 2.60
N PRO A 36 -24.96 20.07 2.83
CA PRO A 36 -25.94 20.30 1.76
C PRO A 36 -25.34 21.09 0.59
N GLY A 37 -25.47 20.56 -0.63
CA GLY A 37 -25.06 21.26 -1.85
C GLY A 37 -23.60 21.05 -2.28
N GLU A 38 -22.81 20.27 -1.53
CA GLU A 38 -21.44 19.91 -1.93
C GLU A 38 -21.42 19.15 -3.26
N THR A 39 -20.42 19.45 -4.10
CA THR A 39 -20.25 18.84 -5.43
C THR A 39 -20.15 17.31 -5.37
N GLY A 40 -19.60 16.77 -4.28
CA GLY A 40 -19.51 15.33 -4.04
C GLY A 40 -20.88 14.65 -3.96
N GLN A 41 -21.86 15.28 -3.31
CA GLN A 41 -23.23 14.76 -3.24
C GLN A 41 -23.89 14.72 -4.62
N LYS A 42 -23.75 15.80 -5.41
CA LYS A 42 -24.33 15.89 -6.76
C LYS A 42 -23.76 14.81 -7.67
N LYS A 43 -22.45 14.63 -7.63
CA LYS A 43 -21.76 13.59 -8.43
C LYS A 43 -22.15 12.18 -8.02
N LEU A 44 -22.38 11.91 -6.74
CA LEU A 44 -22.86 10.60 -6.29
C LEU A 44 -24.28 10.28 -6.77
N VAL A 45 -25.17 11.28 -6.78
CA VAL A 45 -26.52 11.12 -7.31
C VAL A 45 -26.46 10.88 -8.83
N GLU A 46 -25.67 11.66 -9.55
CA GLU A 46 -25.44 11.47 -10.99
C GLU A 46 -24.88 10.08 -11.31
N LEU A 47 -23.90 9.60 -10.55
CA LEU A 47 -23.34 8.26 -10.73
C LEU A 47 -24.35 7.14 -10.42
N PHE A 48 -25.32 7.39 -9.55
CA PHE A 48 -26.42 6.46 -9.30
C PHE A 48 -27.43 6.45 -10.46
N ASP A 49 -27.81 7.63 -10.97
CA ASP A 49 -28.77 7.75 -12.08
C ASP A 49 -28.19 7.21 -13.40
N THR A 50 -26.88 7.42 -13.62
CA THR A 50 -26.19 6.94 -14.84
C THR A 50 -25.82 5.46 -14.78
N GLY A 51 -25.68 4.88 -13.59
CA GLY A 51 -25.23 3.50 -13.41
C GLY A 51 -23.81 3.23 -13.96
N GLU A 52 -23.02 4.28 -14.20
CA GLU A 52 -21.70 4.13 -14.82
C GLU A 52 -20.73 3.38 -13.90
N VAL A 53 -19.98 2.44 -14.46
CA VAL A 53 -18.89 1.77 -13.75
C VAL A 53 -17.76 2.76 -13.50
N ARG A 54 -17.48 3.06 -12.23
CA ARG A 54 -16.38 3.90 -11.79
C ARG A 54 -15.44 3.16 -10.84
N ALA A 55 -14.21 3.65 -10.76
CA ALA A 55 -13.28 3.25 -9.73
C ALA A 55 -13.53 4.09 -8.46
N PHE A 56 -13.75 3.40 -7.35
CA PHE A 56 -13.86 3.94 -6.02
C PHE A 56 -12.58 3.63 -5.25
N ARG A 57 -12.00 4.65 -4.62
CA ARG A 57 -10.77 4.55 -3.85
C ARG A 57 -11.07 4.87 -2.39
N ILE A 58 -10.77 3.94 -1.49
CA ILE A 58 -10.84 4.16 -0.03
C ILE A 58 -9.40 4.26 0.48
N ARG A 59 -9.05 5.39 1.10
CA ARG A 59 -7.74 5.58 1.73
C ARG A 59 -7.89 5.47 3.24
N TYR A 60 -7.12 4.59 3.85
CA TYR A 60 -7.10 4.38 5.29
C TYR A 60 -6.15 5.37 6.00
N PRO A 61 -6.31 5.61 7.31
CA PRO A 61 -5.45 6.53 8.07
C PRO A 61 -3.96 6.16 8.07
N ASN A 62 -3.65 4.87 7.96
CA ASN A 62 -2.29 4.34 7.85
C ASN A 62 -1.68 4.54 6.43
N GLY A 63 -2.43 5.15 5.50
CA GLY A 63 -1.98 5.45 4.14
C GLY A 63 -2.29 4.38 3.11
N THR A 64 -2.71 3.17 3.52
CA THR A 64 -3.09 2.10 2.59
C THR A 64 -4.36 2.45 1.83
N VAL A 65 -4.55 1.81 0.68
CA VAL A 65 -5.61 2.13 -0.26
C VAL A 65 -6.29 0.86 -0.73
N ASP A 66 -7.61 0.83 -0.66
CA ASP A 66 -8.39 -0.11 -1.44
C ASP A 66 -8.93 0.56 -2.71
N VAL A 67 -8.92 -0.17 -3.81
CA VAL A 67 -9.53 0.25 -5.08
C VAL A 67 -10.55 -0.78 -5.54
N PHE A 68 -11.79 -0.35 -5.66
CA PHE A 68 -12.91 -1.15 -6.16
C PHE A 68 -13.44 -0.53 -7.45
N ARG A 69 -13.82 -1.35 -8.43
CA ARG A 69 -14.54 -0.88 -9.63
C ARG A 69 -15.97 -1.36 -9.52
N GLY A 70 -16.94 -0.51 -9.82
CA GLY A 70 -18.35 -0.86 -9.67
C GLY A 70 -19.28 0.28 -10.05
N TRP A 71 -20.58 0.05 -9.93
CA TRP A 71 -21.61 1.08 -10.07
C TRP A 71 -22.35 1.25 -8.74
N LEU A 72 -22.98 2.41 -8.55
CA LEU A 72 -23.82 2.66 -7.38
C LEU A 72 -25.17 1.94 -7.59
N SER A 73 -25.46 0.95 -6.75
CA SER A 73 -26.67 0.13 -6.86
C SER A 73 -27.76 0.52 -5.86
N SER A 74 -27.39 1.23 -4.79
CA SER A 74 -28.38 1.75 -3.84
C SER A 74 -27.88 2.99 -3.12
N LEU A 75 -28.83 3.88 -2.84
CA LEU A 75 -28.63 5.02 -1.97
C LEU A 75 -29.62 4.97 -0.82
N GLY A 76 -29.12 4.84 0.41
CA GLY A 76 -29.92 4.77 1.64
C GLY A 76 -30.67 6.06 1.95
N LYS A 77 -31.40 6.07 3.06
CA LYS A 77 -32.09 7.29 3.52
C LYS A 77 -31.07 8.34 3.97
N THR A 78 -31.36 9.60 3.67
CA THR A 78 -30.58 10.74 4.17
C THR A 78 -30.93 10.99 5.63
N VAL A 79 -29.94 11.04 6.51
CA VAL A 79 -30.09 11.47 7.91
C VAL A 79 -29.33 12.78 8.09
N THR A 80 -29.98 13.82 8.60
CA THR A 80 -29.36 15.13 8.78
C THR A 80 -29.17 15.44 10.26
N SER A 81 -27.97 15.86 10.67
CA SER A 81 -27.68 16.33 12.02
C SER A 81 -26.58 17.38 12.00
N LYS A 82 -26.78 18.49 12.72
CA LYS A 82 -25.79 19.58 12.88
C LYS A 82 -25.12 19.98 11.55
N GLU A 83 -25.92 20.30 10.54
CA GLU A 83 -25.47 20.76 9.21
C GLU A 83 -24.71 19.73 8.36
N VAL A 84 -24.67 18.46 8.80
CA VAL A 84 -24.10 17.33 8.06
C VAL A 84 -25.23 16.38 7.65
N MET A 85 -25.23 16.00 6.38
CA MET A 85 -26.09 14.97 5.81
C MET A 85 -25.28 13.67 5.72
N THR A 86 -25.79 12.59 6.30
CA THR A 86 -25.22 11.26 6.18
C THR A 86 -26.10 10.37 5.31
N ARG A 87 -25.47 9.54 4.48
CA ARG A 87 -26.16 8.56 3.63
C ARG A 87 -25.29 7.32 3.44
N SER A 88 -25.92 6.15 3.51
CA SER A 88 -25.26 4.90 3.12
C SER A 88 -25.36 4.73 1.61
N VAL A 89 -24.26 4.32 0.99
CA VAL A 89 -24.20 3.97 -0.43
C VAL A 89 -23.80 2.51 -0.57
N LYS A 90 -24.39 1.84 -1.55
CA LYS A 90 -24.04 0.47 -1.94
C LYS A 90 -23.40 0.51 -3.32
N ILE A 91 -22.19 -0.01 -3.42
CA ILE A 91 -21.43 -0.13 -4.65
C ILE A 91 -21.36 -1.61 -5.00
N THR A 92 -21.94 -1.97 -6.14
CA THR A 92 -21.86 -3.34 -6.65
C THR A 92 -20.61 -3.44 -7.52
N GLY A 93 -19.71 -4.34 -7.15
CA GLY A 93 -18.38 -4.46 -7.74
C GLY A 93 -18.37 -5.20 -9.08
N VAL A 94 -17.40 -4.86 -9.92
CA VAL A 94 -17.05 -5.57 -11.16
C VAL A 94 -15.56 -5.88 -11.18
N GLY A 95 -15.21 -7.08 -11.65
CA GLY A 95 -13.82 -7.55 -11.73
C GLY A 95 -13.18 -7.81 -10.37
N ARG A 96 -11.87 -8.00 -10.34
CA ARG A 96 -11.08 -8.22 -9.11
C ARG A 96 -10.77 -6.87 -8.44
N PRO A 97 -10.98 -6.71 -7.12
CA PRO A 97 -10.62 -5.50 -6.40
C PRO A 97 -9.10 -5.50 -6.14
N SER A 98 -8.51 -4.31 -5.99
CA SER A 98 -7.17 -4.18 -5.43
C SER A 98 -7.33 -3.89 -3.94
N LEU A 99 -6.90 -4.84 -3.11
CA LEU A 99 -7.03 -4.78 -1.66
C LEU A 99 -5.71 -4.30 -1.04
N ALA A 100 -5.83 -3.50 0.00
CA ALA A 100 -4.72 -3.01 0.82
C ALA A 100 -3.92 -4.15 1.46
N GLU A 101 -4.52 -5.32 1.66
CA GLU A 101 -3.86 -6.52 2.19
C GLU A 101 -2.94 -7.20 1.15
N GLU A 102 -3.20 -7.00 -0.14
CA GLU A 102 -2.39 -7.53 -1.24
C GLU A 102 -1.28 -6.55 -1.67
N ASP A 103 -1.37 -5.29 -1.25
CA ASP A 103 -0.37 -4.25 -1.50
C ASP A 103 0.78 -4.32 -0.46
N THR A 104 1.36 -5.52 -0.31
CA THR A 104 2.63 -5.67 0.39
C THR A 104 3.74 -5.22 -0.54
N PRO A 105 4.57 -4.21 -0.19
CA PRO A 105 5.69 -3.83 -1.04
C PRO A 105 6.60 -5.05 -1.24
N ASP A 106 7.01 -5.29 -2.48
CA ASP A 106 7.91 -6.40 -2.80
C ASP A 106 9.17 -6.33 -1.91
N VAL A 107 9.49 -7.44 -1.25
CA VAL A 107 10.69 -7.54 -0.42
C VAL A 107 11.91 -7.64 -1.34
N VAL A 108 12.70 -6.59 -1.40
CA VAL A 108 13.96 -6.54 -2.14
C VAL A 108 15.08 -7.04 -1.23
N SER A 109 15.56 -8.25 -1.50
CA SER A 109 16.66 -8.87 -0.75
C SER A 109 17.99 -8.12 -0.97
N VAL A 110 18.80 -8.05 0.09
CA VAL A 110 20.18 -7.56 0.01
C VAL A 110 21.03 -8.57 -0.75
N SER A 111 21.75 -8.11 -1.76
CA SER A 111 22.69 -8.92 -2.55
C SER A 111 24.15 -8.70 -2.19
N GLY A 112 24.48 -7.58 -1.53
CA GLY A 112 25.85 -7.32 -1.11
C GLY A 112 26.01 -6.13 -0.19
N VAL A 113 27.11 -6.13 0.56
CA VAL A 113 27.55 -5.02 1.39
C VAL A 113 29.01 -4.73 1.06
N THR A 114 29.33 -3.47 0.81
CA THR A 114 30.70 -3.00 0.56
C THR A 114 31.10 -1.95 1.59
N VAL A 115 32.40 -1.88 1.90
CA VAL A 115 32.95 -0.92 2.86
C VAL A 115 34.10 -0.15 2.22
N ALA A 116 34.13 1.16 2.46
CA ALA A 116 35.19 2.04 1.98
C ALA A 116 35.63 3.03 3.08
N PRO A 117 36.95 3.20 3.31
CA PRO A 117 38.05 2.41 2.76
C PRO A 117 38.06 0.96 3.29
N ALA A 118 38.65 0.02 2.54
CA ALA A 118 38.74 -1.39 2.96
C ALA A 118 39.72 -1.60 4.13
N SER A 119 40.70 -0.71 4.27
CA SER A 119 41.64 -0.68 5.39
C SER A 119 42.00 0.77 5.72
N ALA A 120 42.28 1.03 6.99
CA ALA A 120 42.73 2.33 7.48
C ALA A 120 43.62 2.13 8.71
N THR A 121 44.61 2.98 8.88
CA THR A 121 45.47 3.01 10.07
C THR A 121 44.99 4.14 10.98
N VAL A 122 44.80 3.84 12.27
CA VAL A 122 44.30 4.79 13.26
C VAL A 122 45.25 4.81 14.45
N ALA A 123 45.78 5.98 14.79
CA ALA A 123 46.60 6.15 15.99
C ALA A 123 45.72 6.12 17.26
N ALA A 124 46.32 5.80 18.41
CA ALA A 124 45.62 5.85 19.69
C ALA A 124 45.05 7.26 19.95
N GLY A 125 43.78 7.34 20.34
CA GLY A 125 43.03 8.59 20.55
C GLY A 125 42.43 9.21 19.29
N ALA A 126 42.88 8.82 18.09
CA ALA A 126 42.36 9.31 16.82
C ALA A 126 41.11 8.54 16.37
N THR A 127 40.35 9.12 15.44
CA THR A 127 39.18 8.51 14.82
C THR A 127 39.34 8.41 13.31
N THR A 128 38.73 7.39 12.72
CA THR A 128 38.56 7.27 11.27
C THR A 128 37.16 6.82 10.95
N THR A 129 36.70 7.08 9.73
CA THR A 129 35.35 6.73 9.28
C THR A 129 35.38 5.69 8.19
N LEU A 130 34.50 4.70 8.29
CA LEU A 130 34.24 3.69 7.27
C LEU A 130 32.80 3.85 6.80
N THR A 131 32.59 3.89 5.48
CA THR A 131 31.26 4.01 4.87
C THR A 131 30.83 2.67 4.30
N PHE A 132 29.65 2.23 4.68
CA PHE A 132 29.03 0.99 4.21
C PHE A 132 27.97 1.27 3.15
N THR A 133 28.03 0.54 2.04
CA THR A 133 27.02 0.61 0.97
C THR A 133 26.35 -0.75 0.82
N VAL A 134 25.03 -0.78 1.01
CA VAL A 134 24.18 -1.97 0.84
C VAL A 134 23.62 -1.96 -0.57
N LYS A 135 23.76 -3.08 -1.29
CA LYS A 135 23.19 -3.30 -2.62
C LYS A 135 22.09 -4.36 -2.57
N PRO A 136 21.00 -4.21 -3.36
CA PRO A 136 20.72 -3.05 -4.23
C PRO A 136 20.29 -1.80 -3.43
N ASP A 137 20.35 -0.62 -4.04
CA ASP A 137 20.04 0.65 -3.37
C ASP A 137 18.56 0.76 -2.93
N ASN A 138 17.69 -0.14 -3.39
CA ASN A 138 16.30 -0.25 -2.99
C ASN A 138 16.01 -1.46 -2.09
N ALA A 139 17.04 -2.06 -1.46
CA ALA A 139 16.85 -3.13 -0.49
C ALA A 139 15.85 -2.70 0.60
N SER A 140 14.93 -3.61 0.95
CA SER A 140 13.84 -3.34 1.90
C SER A 140 14.35 -3.10 3.32
N ASP A 141 15.46 -3.73 3.70
CA ASP A 141 16.16 -3.50 4.96
C ASP A 141 17.62 -3.14 4.66
N LYS A 142 18.06 -1.98 5.16
CA LYS A 142 19.42 -1.46 5.04
C LYS A 142 20.10 -1.29 6.40
N THR A 143 19.50 -1.83 7.46
CA THR A 143 20.09 -1.75 8.79
C THR A 143 21.39 -2.54 8.82
N LEU A 144 22.39 -2.00 9.50
CA LEU A 144 23.71 -2.58 9.62
C LEU A 144 24.07 -2.68 11.10
N GLN A 145 24.84 -3.71 11.44
CA GLN A 145 25.49 -3.83 12.73
C GLN A 145 26.98 -4.07 12.51
N VAL A 146 27.82 -3.33 13.23
CA VAL A 146 29.26 -3.41 13.11
C VAL A 146 29.83 -3.64 14.52
N ALA A 147 30.71 -4.63 14.64
CA ALA A 147 31.38 -4.96 15.88
C ALA A 147 32.91 -4.93 15.68
N THR A 148 33.61 -4.59 16.76
CA THR A 148 35.08 -4.70 16.82
C THR A 148 35.45 -6.08 17.37
N ALA A 149 36.50 -6.69 16.81
CA ALA A 149 37.04 -7.94 17.34
C ALA A 149 37.76 -7.74 18.68
N ASP A 150 38.33 -6.54 18.91
CA ASP A 150 39.04 -6.19 20.15
C ASP A 150 38.69 -4.76 20.62
N PRO A 151 37.78 -4.62 21.60
CA PRO A 151 37.39 -3.33 22.15
C PRO A 151 38.50 -2.59 22.92
N LEU A 152 39.56 -3.29 23.35
CA LEU A 152 40.68 -2.68 24.08
C LEU A 152 41.67 -1.98 23.13
N ILE A 153 41.69 -2.40 21.86
CA ILE A 153 42.53 -1.81 20.81
C ILE A 153 41.75 -0.72 20.08
N ALA A 154 40.53 -1.00 19.66
CA ALA A 154 39.70 -0.04 18.93
C ALA A 154 38.21 -0.23 19.22
N THR A 155 37.49 0.88 19.37
CA THR A 155 36.03 0.88 19.49
C THR A 155 35.38 1.37 18.20
N VAL A 156 34.16 0.93 17.93
CA VAL A 156 33.40 1.31 16.74
C VAL A 156 32.02 1.80 17.15
N THR A 157 31.56 2.86 16.50
CA THR A 157 30.19 3.37 16.66
C THR A 157 29.60 3.57 15.29
N LEU A 158 28.47 2.91 15.03
CA LEU A 158 27.75 3.02 13.76
C LEU A 158 26.65 4.06 13.90
N LYS A 159 26.59 4.99 12.95
CA LYS A 159 25.45 5.87 12.75
C LYS A 159 25.04 5.80 11.28
N ASP A 160 23.80 5.37 11.05
CA ASP A 160 23.27 5.09 9.72
C ASP A 160 24.20 4.11 8.97
N ASN A 161 24.82 4.57 7.87
CA ASN A 161 25.73 3.79 7.04
C ASN A 161 27.22 4.11 7.30
N VAL A 162 27.53 4.92 8.31
CA VAL A 162 28.90 5.37 8.59
C VAL A 162 29.34 4.87 9.97
N ALA A 163 30.37 4.02 9.98
CA ALA A 163 31.01 3.59 11.20
C ALA A 163 32.19 4.51 11.53
N THR A 164 32.21 5.05 12.73
CA THR A 164 33.35 5.77 13.29
C THR A 164 34.15 4.81 14.15
N VAL A 165 35.40 4.57 13.78
CA VAL A 165 36.35 3.76 14.54
C VAL A 165 37.26 4.67 15.34
N LYS A 166 37.44 4.41 16.63
CA LYS A 166 38.35 5.14 17.52
C LYS A 166 39.45 4.21 17.98
N GLY A 167 40.71 4.61 17.77
CA GLY A 167 41.86 3.91 18.35
C GLY A 167 41.90 4.15 19.86
N VAL A 168 41.93 3.09 20.65
CA VAL A 168 42.05 3.16 22.12
C VAL A 168 43.50 2.94 22.53
N LYS A 169 44.19 2.00 21.89
CA LYS A 169 45.57 1.63 22.19
C LYS A 169 46.32 1.31 20.89
N ALA A 170 47.60 1.68 20.84
CA ALA A 170 48.52 1.36 19.74
C ALA A 170 49.19 0.00 19.94
#